data_AF-A0A974S786-F1
#
_entry.id   AF-A0A974S786-F1
#
_cell.length_a   1.000
_cell.length_b   1.000
_cell.length_c   1.000
_cell.angle_alpha   90.00
_cell.angle_beta   90.00
_cell.angle_gamma   90.00
#
_symmetry.space_group_name_H-M   'P 1'
#
loop_
_entity.id
_entity.type
_entity.pdbx_description
1 polymer ?
#
loop_
_entity_poly.entity_id
_entity_poly.type
_entity_poly.pdbx_seq_one_letter_code
_entity_poly.pdbx_strand_id
1 'polypeptide(L)'
;MPHDDLNPNAFYGGGLAVESYDLFAAQNGKLTGDIDFYLNLARDRGGKVLELACGTGRILTPLVEAGFEVTGVDISRAMLDLADRKLQALRPSAWGRARLVCAAMQDFETQDRFDLVLIPARSFQHLTDPADQRKTLERVWRCLNPGGMLVIDMFDPGWRSA
;
A
#
# COMPACT_ATOMS: atom_id res chain seq x y z
N MET A 1 -33.38 -8.48 4.63
CA MET A 1 -32.71 -7.71 5.69
C MET A 1 -31.67 -6.82 5.02
N PRO A 2 -31.55 -5.54 5.38
CA PRO A 2 -30.47 -4.72 4.83
C PRO A 2 -29.12 -5.27 5.32
N HIS A 3 -28.12 -5.30 4.45
CA HIS A 3 -26.76 -5.81 4.71
C HIS A 3 -25.83 -4.76 5.34
N ASP A 4 -26.37 -3.67 5.86
CA ASP A 4 -25.60 -2.65 6.58
C ASP A 4 -25.34 -3.15 8.00
N ASP A 5 -24.07 -3.39 8.35
CA ASP A 5 -23.49 -3.26 9.71
C ASP A 5 -22.08 -3.88 9.83
N LEU A 6 -21.57 -4.57 8.81
CA LEU A 6 -20.17 -5.02 8.82
C LEU A 6 -19.26 -3.89 8.34
N ASN A 7 -18.61 -3.19 9.27
CA ASN A 7 -17.47 -2.34 8.94
C ASN A 7 -16.35 -3.23 8.35
N PRO A 8 -16.04 -3.16 7.05
CA PRO A 8 -15.04 -4.02 6.43
C PRO A 8 -13.63 -3.76 7.00
N ASN A 9 -13.41 -2.60 7.62
CA ASN A 9 -12.15 -2.25 8.28
C ASN A 9 -12.06 -2.74 9.72
N ALA A 10 -13.13 -3.32 10.30
CA ALA A 10 -13.09 -3.85 11.67
C ALA A 10 -11.99 -4.92 11.83
N PHE A 11 -11.73 -5.69 10.77
CA PHE A 11 -10.65 -6.67 10.72
C PHE A 11 -9.26 -6.04 10.92
N TYR A 12 -9.09 -4.78 10.52
CA TYR A 12 -7.82 -4.05 10.63
C TYR A 12 -7.81 -3.05 11.80
N GLY A 13 -8.84 -3.06 12.65
CA GLY A 13 -9.00 -2.11 13.76
C GLY A 13 -8.07 -2.36 14.96
N GLY A 14 -7.37 -3.50 15.00
CA GLY A 14 -6.45 -3.86 16.09
C GLY A 14 -6.47 -5.34 16.45
N GLY A 15 -5.83 -5.69 17.56
CA GLY A 15 -5.80 -7.04 18.10
C GLY A 15 -5.03 -8.04 17.25
N LEU A 16 -5.33 -9.32 17.42
CA LEU A 16 -4.60 -10.44 16.81
C LEU A 16 -4.53 -10.35 15.28
N ALA A 17 -5.55 -9.80 14.61
CA ALA A 17 -5.56 -9.68 13.15
C ALA A 17 -4.45 -8.74 12.63
N VAL A 18 -4.16 -7.65 13.34
CA VAL A 18 -3.05 -6.74 13.04
C VAL A 18 -1.72 -7.37 13.44
N GLU A 19 -1.64 -7.91 14.66
CA GLU A 19 -0.39 -8.47 15.22
C GLU A 19 0.12 -9.69 14.45
N SER A 20 -0.78 -10.53 13.94
CA SER A 20 -0.43 -11.72 13.17
C SER A 20 -0.41 -11.48 11.66
N TYR A 21 -0.71 -10.27 11.18
CA TYR A 21 -0.80 -9.98 9.75
C TYR A 21 0.48 -10.37 9.00
N ASP A 22 1.64 -9.95 9.52
CA ASP A 22 2.93 -10.28 8.91
C ASP A 22 3.23 -11.78 8.95
N LEU A 23 2.79 -12.48 9.99
CA LEU A 23 2.93 -13.93 10.10
C LEU A 23 2.13 -14.63 9.00
N PHE A 24 0.87 -14.22 8.80
CA PHE A 24 0.04 -14.72 7.72
C PHE A 24 0.61 -14.36 6.35
N ALA A 25 1.08 -13.13 6.15
CA ALA A 25 1.70 -12.70 4.91
C ALA A 25 2.97 -13.53 4.60
N ALA A 26 3.79 -13.83 5.62
CA ALA A 26 5.01 -14.62 5.46
C ALA A 26 4.73 -16.12 5.20
N GLN A 27 3.69 -16.69 5.81
CA GLN A 27 3.32 -18.10 5.62
C GLN A 27 2.50 -18.36 4.37
N ASN A 28 1.81 -17.34 3.86
CA ASN A 28 1.02 -17.41 2.64
C ASN A 28 1.99 -17.22 1.45
N GLY A 29 2.63 -18.29 1.00
CA GLY A 29 3.63 -18.32 -0.08
C GLY A 29 3.21 -17.74 -1.45
N LYS A 30 2.01 -17.15 -1.53
CA LYS A 30 1.51 -16.30 -2.62
C LYS A 30 2.19 -14.93 -2.69
N LEU A 31 2.85 -14.48 -1.61
CA LEU A 31 3.58 -13.21 -1.55
C LEU A 31 5.11 -13.39 -1.64
N THR A 32 5.59 -14.58 -2.00
CA THR A 32 7.04 -14.83 -2.11
C THR A 32 7.61 -14.13 -3.35
N GLY A 33 8.63 -13.28 -3.16
CA GLY A 33 9.36 -12.60 -4.24
C GLY A 33 8.75 -11.27 -4.71
N ASP A 34 7.59 -10.85 -4.20
CA ASP A 34 6.96 -9.61 -4.61
C ASP A 34 7.71 -8.35 -4.12
N ILE A 35 8.34 -8.41 -2.95
CA ILE A 35 9.21 -7.34 -2.42
C ILE A 35 10.31 -7.00 -3.43
N ASP A 36 10.99 -8.03 -3.98
CA ASP A 36 12.04 -7.82 -4.97
C ASP A 36 11.50 -7.21 -6.27
N PHE A 37 10.30 -7.61 -6.68
CA PHE A 37 9.63 -7.00 -7.83
C PHE A 37 9.43 -5.49 -7.63
N TYR A 38 8.85 -5.07 -6.51
CA TYR A 38 8.62 -3.65 -6.23
C TYR A 38 9.91 -2.86 -6.02
N LEU A 39 10.92 -3.46 -5.38
CA LEU A 39 12.25 -2.86 -5.23
C LEU A 39 12.93 -2.61 -6.57
N ASN A 40 12.91 -3.59 -7.47
CA ASN A 40 13.49 -3.44 -8.81
C ASN A 40 12.73 -2.39 -9.61
N LEU A 41 11.41 -2.38 -9.52
CA LEU A 41 10.59 -1.37 -10.19
C LEU A 41 10.88 0.05 -9.69
N ALA A 42 11.06 0.22 -8.38
CA ALA A 42 11.47 1.49 -7.79
C ALA A 42 12.88 1.90 -8.22
N ARG A 43 13.82 0.96 -8.35
CA ARG A 43 15.18 1.23 -8.88
C ARG A 43 15.16 1.66 -10.34
N ASP A 44 14.35 1.00 -11.16
CA ASP A 44 14.24 1.30 -12.60
C ASP A 44 13.57 2.66 -12.85
N ARG A 45 12.59 3.03 -12.02
CA ARG A 45 11.90 4.33 -12.14
C ARG A 45 12.62 5.47 -11.44
N GLY A 46 13.18 5.21 -10.26
CA GLY A 46 13.68 6.24 -9.36
C GLY A 46 12.57 7.14 -8.81
N GLY A 47 12.97 8.15 -8.05
CA GLY A 47 12.08 9.21 -7.59
C GLY A 47 11.23 8.85 -6.36
N LYS A 48 10.13 9.60 -6.18
CA LYS A 48 9.25 9.49 -5.01
C LYS A 48 8.20 8.39 -5.21
N VAL A 49 7.99 7.61 -4.16
CA VAL A 49 7.04 6.49 -4.18
C VAL A 49 5.83 6.80 -3.29
N LEU A 50 4.63 6.49 -3.78
CA LEU A 50 3.40 6.43 -2.99
C LEU A 50 2.94 4.97 -2.92
N GLU A 51 2.71 4.46 -1.72
CA GLU A 51 2.07 3.16 -1.50
C GLU A 51 0.69 3.37 -0.88
N LEU A 52 -0.37 3.01 -1.61
CA LEU A 52 -1.74 3.04 -1.12
C LEU A 52 -2.09 1.68 -0.50
N ALA A 53 -2.80 1.72 0.63
CA ALA A 53 -3.02 0.57 1.52
C ALA A 53 -1.71 -0.11 1.94
N CYS A 54 -0.80 0.68 2.49
CA CYS A 54 0.55 0.20 2.87
C CYS A 54 0.56 -0.77 4.06
N GLY A 55 -0.56 -0.89 4.80
CA GLY A 55 -0.72 -1.79 5.94
C GLY A 55 0.42 -1.64 6.96
N THR A 56 0.99 -2.77 7.34
CA THR A 56 2.14 -2.85 8.27
C THR A 56 3.47 -2.42 7.65
N GLY A 57 3.47 -1.86 6.43
CA GLY A 57 4.64 -1.40 5.71
C GLY A 57 5.51 -2.53 5.16
N ARG A 58 4.93 -3.64 4.71
CA ARG A 58 5.67 -4.81 4.18
C ARG A 58 6.49 -4.48 2.93
N ILE A 59 5.94 -3.67 2.01
CA ILE A 59 6.65 -3.18 0.83
C ILE A 59 7.34 -1.84 1.12
N LEU A 60 6.65 -0.95 1.86
CA LEU A 60 7.15 0.36 2.28
C LEU A 60 8.51 0.29 2.97
N THR A 61 8.66 -0.59 3.97
CA THR A 61 9.85 -0.65 4.82
C THR A 61 11.11 -1.01 4.00
N PRO A 62 11.11 -2.06 3.17
CA PRO A 62 12.23 -2.35 2.27
C PRO A 62 12.57 -1.22 1.30
N LEU A 63 11.57 -0.52 0.74
CA LEU A 63 11.80 0.62 -0.15
C LEU A 63 12.52 1.76 0.58
N VAL A 64 12.05 2.09 1.79
CA VAL A 64 12.68 3.10 2.65
C VAL A 64 14.11 2.70 3.01
N GLU A 65 14.33 1.45 3.38
CA GLU A 65 15.66 0.92 3.70
C GLU A 65 16.62 0.97 2.50
N ALA A 66 16.10 0.75 1.29
CA ALA A 66 16.83 0.89 0.03
C ALA A 66 17.13 2.35 -0.36
N GLY A 67 16.59 3.33 0.38
CA GLY A 67 16.89 4.75 0.23
C GLY A 67 15.84 5.57 -0.52
N PHE A 68 14.69 4.99 -0.87
CA PHE A 68 13.60 5.72 -1.53
C PHE A 68 12.85 6.62 -0.55
N GLU A 69 12.34 7.75 -1.05
CA GLU A 69 11.36 8.57 -0.33
C GLU A 69 9.96 7.98 -0.58
N VAL A 70 9.30 7.53 0.49
CA VAL A 70 8.04 6.78 0.40
C VAL A 70 6.95 7.45 1.25
N THR A 71 5.81 7.72 0.63
CA THR A 71 4.57 8.04 1.35
C THR A 71 3.70 6.79 1.42
N GLY A 72 3.42 6.30 2.62
CA GLY A 72 2.47 5.21 2.86
C GLY A 72 1.12 5.76 3.31
N VAL A 73 0.05 5.30 2.67
CA VAL A 73 -1.32 5.64 3.03
C VAL A 73 -2.05 4.38 3.43
N ASP A 74 -2.68 4.37 4.59
CA ASP A 74 -3.57 3.28 4.99
C ASP A 74 -4.75 3.81 5.82
N ILE A 75 -5.89 3.13 5.73
CA ILE A 75 -7.08 3.50 6.51
C ILE A 75 -6.96 3.07 7.96
N SER A 76 -6.15 2.05 8.26
CA SER A 76 -5.97 1.51 9.60
C SER A 76 -4.84 2.22 10.34
N ARG A 77 -5.22 2.97 11.38
CA ARG A 77 -4.24 3.55 12.31
C ARG A 77 -3.39 2.48 13.00
N ALA A 78 -3.98 1.35 13.37
CA ALA A 78 -3.27 0.27 14.05
C ALA A 78 -2.20 -0.36 13.16
N MET A 79 -2.48 -0.53 11.86
CA MET A 79 -1.49 -1.00 10.89
C MET A 79 -0.36 0.01 10.70
N LEU A 80 -0.68 1.31 10.61
CA LEU A 80 0.31 2.38 10.51
C LEU A 80 1.20 2.48 11.75
N ASP A 81 0.66 2.27 12.95
CA ASP A 81 1.46 2.27 14.18
C ASP A 81 2.48 1.11 14.17
N LEU A 82 2.14 -0.04 13.59
CA LEU A 82 3.09 -1.14 13.40
C LEU A 82 4.12 -0.83 12.29
N ALA A 83 3.70 -0.21 11.20
CA ALA A 83 4.60 0.25 10.14
C ALA A 83 5.63 1.25 10.69
N ASP A 84 5.19 2.21 11.51
CA ASP A 84 6.05 3.21 12.15
C ASP A 84 7.10 2.56 13.06
N ARG A 85 6.71 1.57 13.87
CA ARG A 85 7.67 0.81 14.70
C ARG A 85 8.74 0.11 13.87
N LYS A 86 8.38 -0.48 12.72
CA LYS A 86 9.36 -1.11 11.82
C LYS A 86 10.31 -0.08 11.21
N LEU A 87 9.78 1.09 10.82
CA LEU A 87 10.58 2.18 10.26
C LEU A 87 11.57 2.75 11.29
N GLN A 88 11.17 2.90 12.55
CA GLN A 88 12.05 3.33 13.64
C GLN A 88 13.18 2.33 13.93
N ALA A 89 12.97 1.04 13.64
CA ALA A 89 13.99 -0.01 13.79
C ALA A 89 15.01 -0.04 12.64
N LEU A 90 14.81 0.73 11.56
CA LEU A 90 15.76 0.80 10.45
C LEU A 90 17.05 1.55 10.84
N ARG A 91 18.09 1.33 10.04
CA ARG A 91 19.35 2.07 10.14
C ARG A 91 19.14 3.60 10.06
N PRO A 92 19.92 4.41 10.80
CA PRO A 92 19.75 5.87 10.81
C PRO A 92 19.78 6.55 9.44
N SER A 93 20.48 5.98 8.45
CA SER A 93 20.52 6.52 7.08
C SER A 93 19.18 6.44 6.32
N ALA A 94 18.24 5.64 6.81
CA ALA A 94 16.90 5.51 6.26
C ALA A 94 15.87 6.43 6.97
N TRP A 95 16.22 7.05 8.09
CA TRP A 95 15.30 7.91 8.84
C TRP A 95 14.90 9.15 8.06
N GLY A 96 13.64 9.59 8.25
CA GLY A 96 13.09 10.77 7.56
C GLY A 96 12.69 10.56 6.10
N ARG A 97 12.88 9.35 5.55
CA ARG A 97 12.49 9.01 4.16
C ARG A 97 11.05 8.49 4.04
N ALA A 98 10.37 8.29 5.15
CA ALA A 98 9.01 7.77 5.20
C ALA A 98 8.02 8.82 5.72
N ARG A 99 6.86 8.89 5.09
CA ARG A 99 5.68 9.62 5.59
C ARG A 99 4.50 8.68 5.64
N LEU A 100 3.89 8.51 6.81
CA LEU A 100 2.68 7.71 6.99
C LEU A 100 1.45 8.60 7.11
N VAL A 101 0.37 8.27 6.39
CA VAL A 101 -0.88 9.04 6.39
C VAL A 101 -2.06 8.11 6.63
N CYS A 102 -2.84 8.41 7.67
CA CYS A 102 -4.06 7.68 7.97
C CYS A 102 -5.21 8.23 7.12
N ALA A 103 -5.57 7.55 6.04
CA ALA A 103 -6.66 7.94 5.14
C ALA A 103 -7.16 6.76 4.31
N ALA A 104 -8.43 6.82 3.89
CA ALA A 104 -8.94 5.93 2.85
C ALA A 104 -8.28 6.28 1.51
N MET A 105 -7.93 5.28 0.69
CA MET A 105 -7.18 5.54 -0.55
C MET A 105 -7.96 6.38 -1.57
N GLN A 106 -9.29 6.32 -1.56
CA GLN A 106 -10.18 7.13 -2.39
C GLN A 106 -10.32 8.59 -1.89
N ASP A 107 -9.97 8.85 -0.64
CA ASP A 107 -10.08 10.18 -0.01
C ASP A 107 -8.71 10.85 0.18
N PHE A 108 -7.62 10.15 -0.13
CA PHE A 108 -6.28 10.72 -0.04
C PHE A 108 -6.04 11.79 -1.11
N GLU A 109 -5.72 12.99 -0.65
CA GLU A 109 -5.33 14.12 -1.48
C GLU A 109 -3.98 14.67 -1.02
N THR A 110 -3.14 15.05 -1.98
CA THR A 110 -1.85 15.67 -1.69
C THR A 110 -1.45 16.64 -2.81
N GLN A 111 -0.64 17.62 -2.45
CA GLN A 111 0.03 18.50 -3.40
C GLN A 111 1.34 17.91 -3.92
N ASP A 112 1.86 16.88 -3.25
CA ASP A 112 3.04 16.14 -3.70
C ASP A 112 2.81 15.47 -5.07
N ARG A 113 3.92 15.13 -5.73
CA ARG A 113 3.91 14.31 -6.94
C ARG A 113 4.83 13.11 -6.78
N PHE A 114 4.48 12.02 -7.46
CA PHE A 114 5.14 10.72 -7.36
C PHE A 114 5.51 10.19 -8.73
N ASP A 115 6.63 9.50 -8.77
CA ASP A 115 7.16 8.84 -9.97
C ASP A 115 6.64 7.39 -10.06
N LEU A 116 6.33 6.81 -8.90
CA LEU A 116 5.78 5.47 -8.76
C LEU A 116 4.66 5.44 -7.72
N VAL A 117 3.49 4.94 -8.11
CA VAL A 117 2.36 4.68 -7.22
C VAL A 117 2.08 3.19 -7.20
N LEU A 118 2.06 2.60 -6.02
CA LEU A 118 1.90 1.17 -5.77
C LEU A 118 0.59 0.90 -5.04
N ILE A 119 -0.14 -0.14 -5.48
CA ILE A 119 -1.25 -0.75 -4.73
C ILE A 119 -1.02 -2.28 -4.68
N PRO A 120 -0.16 -2.77 -3.76
CA PRO A 120 0.19 -4.18 -3.67
C PRO A 120 -0.92 -5.03 -3.05
N ALA A 121 -0.71 -6.35 -3.04
CA ALA A 121 -1.48 -7.33 -2.26
C ALA A 121 -3.00 -7.28 -2.49
N ARG A 122 -3.42 -6.94 -3.71
CA ARG A 122 -4.83 -6.87 -4.13
C ARG A 122 -5.64 -5.82 -3.39
N SER A 123 -4.99 -4.85 -2.76
CA SER A 123 -5.67 -3.90 -1.88
C SER A 123 -6.70 -3.03 -2.62
N PHE A 124 -6.52 -2.81 -3.93
CA PHE A 124 -7.51 -2.11 -4.75
C PHE A 124 -8.88 -2.81 -4.76
N GLN A 125 -8.91 -4.15 -4.63
CA GLN A 125 -10.14 -4.94 -4.62
C GLN A 125 -10.93 -4.83 -3.30
N HIS A 126 -10.40 -4.15 -2.29
CA HIS A 126 -11.17 -3.78 -1.10
C HIS A 126 -12.19 -2.65 -1.37
N LEU A 127 -12.01 -1.90 -2.47
CA LEU A 127 -13.01 -0.94 -2.95
C LEU A 127 -14.11 -1.71 -3.68
N THR A 128 -15.25 -1.90 -3.03
CA THR A 128 -16.40 -2.63 -3.60
C THR A 128 -17.32 -1.74 -4.43
N ASP A 129 -17.24 -0.41 -4.27
CA ASP A 129 -17.98 0.57 -5.07
C ASP A 129 -17.13 1.04 -6.28
N PRO A 130 -17.62 0.90 -7.53
CA PRO A 130 -16.97 1.45 -8.72
C PRO A 130 -16.71 2.97 -8.67
N ALA A 131 -17.54 3.73 -7.94
CA ALA A 131 -17.33 5.16 -7.76
C ALA A 131 -16.06 5.44 -6.95
N ASP A 132 -15.81 4.66 -5.89
CA ASP A 132 -14.59 4.75 -5.10
C ASP A 132 -13.36 4.31 -5.89
N GLN A 133 -13.47 3.22 -6.66
CA GLN A 133 -12.41 2.79 -7.57
C GLN A 133 -12.03 3.89 -8.56
N ARG A 134 -13.02 4.52 -9.21
CA ARG A 134 -12.79 5.65 -10.12
C ARG A 134 -12.13 6.82 -9.40
N LYS A 135 -12.65 7.19 -8.23
CA LYS A 135 -12.12 8.28 -7.42
C LYS A 135 -10.65 8.04 -7.05
N THR A 136 -10.28 6.84 -6.62
CA THR A 136 -8.88 6.47 -6.36
C THR A 136 -8.02 6.65 -7.61
N LEU A 137 -8.43 6.12 -8.76
CA LEU A 137 -7.65 6.23 -10.01
C LEU A 137 -7.49 7.69 -10.47
N GLU A 138 -8.52 8.53 -10.33
CA GLU A 138 -8.44 9.96 -10.63
C GLU A 138 -7.46 10.69 -9.71
N ARG A 139 -7.42 10.34 -8.42
CA ARG A 139 -6.47 10.91 -7.46
C ARG A 139 -5.04 10.50 -7.74
N VAL A 140 -4.83 9.21 -8.03
CA VAL A 140 -3.53 8.70 -8.47
C VAL A 140 -3.06 9.43 -9.72
N TRP A 141 -3.93 9.56 -10.73
CA TRP A 141 -3.59 10.28 -11.96
C TRP A 141 -3.14 11.73 -11.69
N ARG A 142 -3.81 12.43 -10.77
CA ARG A 142 -3.48 13.82 -10.41
C ARG A 142 -2.15 13.96 -9.68
N CYS A 143 -1.72 12.95 -8.93
CA CYS A 143 -0.48 12.98 -8.16
C CYS A 143 0.71 12.32 -8.88
N LEU A 144 0.52 11.74 -10.07
CA LEU A 144 1.63 11.25 -10.88
C LEU A 144 2.40 12.39 -11.54
N ASN A 145 3.73 12.29 -11.54
CA ASN A 145 4.58 13.09 -12.43
C ASN A 145 4.35 12.69 -13.90
N PRO A 146 4.62 13.59 -14.87
CA PRO A 146 4.72 13.19 -16.27
C PRO A 146 5.70 12.03 -16.45
N GLY A 147 5.25 10.92 -17.04
CA GLY A 147 6.04 9.70 -17.18
C GLY A 147 6.07 8.79 -15.93
N GLY A 148 5.38 9.18 -14.86
CA GLY A 148 5.18 8.35 -13.68
C GLY A 148 4.28 7.14 -13.96
N MET A 149 4.30 6.18 -13.04
CA MET A 149 3.66 4.89 -13.24
C MET A 149 2.79 4.48 -12.05
N LEU A 150 1.59 3.97 -12.35
CA LEU A 150 0.74 3.26 -11.40
C LEU A 150 0.90 1.75 -11.59
N VAL A 151 1.04 1.03 -10.49
CA VAL A 151 1.16 -0.43 -10.44
C VAL A 151 0.12 -0.96 -9.46
N ILE A 152 -0.75 -1.83 -9.96
CA ILE A 152 -1.82 -2.45 -9.16
C ILE A 152 -1.65 -3.95 -9.23
N ASP A 153 -1.57 -4.60 -8.07
CA ASP A 153 -1.69 -6.06 -7.97
C ASP A 153 -3.17 -6.43 -7.98
N MET A 154 -3.57 -7.30 -8.92
CA MET A 154 -4.95 -7.75 -9.08
C MET A 154 -5.00 -9.26 -9.11
N PHE A 155 -6.03 -9.83 -8.48
CA PHE A 155 -6.37 -11.23 -8.68
C PHE A 155 -6.89 -11.44 -10.10
N ASP A 156 -6.21 -12.30 -10.86
CA ASP A 156 -6.75 -12.87 -12.10
C ASP A 156 -7.60 -14.10 -11.77
N PRO A 157 -8.93 -14.06 -11.94
CA PRO A 157 -9.79 -15.22 -11.71
C PRO A 157 -9.66 -16.30 -12.79
N GLY A 158 -8.81 -16.13 -13.81
CA GLY A 158 -8.52 -17.15 -14.82
C GLY A 158 -9.63 -17.37 -15.83
N TRP A 159 -10.48 -16.36 -16.06
CA TRP A 159 -11.68 -16.47 -16.89
C TRP A 159 -11.43 -16.72 -18.39
N ARG A 160 -10.16 -16.74 -18.84
CA ARG A 160 -9.76 -16.95 -20.25
C ARG A 160 -9.05 -18.27 -20.54
N SER A 161 -9.10 -19.24 -19.64
CA SER A 161 -8.68 -20.62 -19.94
C SER A 161 -9.88 -21.45 -20.41
N ALA A 162 -10.35 -21.20 -21.64
CA ALA A 162 -11.27 -22.06 -22.38
C ALA A 162 -10.86 -22.12 -23.85
#